data_AF-A0A425D2B2-F1
#
_entry.id   AF-A0A425D2B2-F1
#
_cell.length_a   1.000
_cell.length_b   1.000
_cell.length_c   1.000
_cell.angle_alpha   90.00
_cell.angle_beta   90.00
_cell.angle_gamma   90.00
#
_symmetry.space_group_name_H-M   'P 1'
#
loop_
_entity.id
_entity.type
_entity.pdbx_description
1 polymer ?
#
loop_
_entity_poly.entity_id
_entity_poly.type
_entity_poly.pdbx_seq_one_letter_code
_entity_poly.pdbx_strand_id
1 'polypeptide(L)'
;MGAADEVAQLFDCTPSTFRRIWRRASVSLSGSKTICRNVSQRKKSTCGRKRLHKDLPKRIQAIPQSPRYWFCSLANSLGMPKSTLHDYFKRGVFAKYSIVLKPALTEPNKVCRLRWALDHVCDRDGAKFFDDMYDTLHVDEKWFFITRLQKKVYGAIGEKIQQRSCKSKHHLLKVMFLTADVHPRWDETCGEWFDGKLGTWHSTEILSYE
;
A
#
# COMPACT_ATOMS: atom_id res chain seq x y z
N MET A 1 38.20 -35.86 37.83
CA MET A 1 37.23 -34.97 37.14
C MET A 1 36.85 -35.65 35.83
N GLY A 2 35.58 -35.62 35.43
CA GLY A 2 35.20 -36.17 34.12
C GLY A 2 35.56 -35.20 33.00
N ALA A 3 35.80 -35.69 31.78
CA ALA A 3 36.06 -34.84 30.61
C ALA A 3 34.95 -33.78 30.37
N ALA A 4 33.71 -34.08 30.78
CA ALA A 4 32.60 -33.12 30.72
C ALA A 4 32.68 -32.00 31.77
N ASP A 5 33.35 -32.23 32.91
CA ASP A 5 33.49 -31.25 33.98
C ASP A 5 34.65 -30.28 33.70
N GLU A 6 35.75 -30.78 33.12
CA GLU A 6 36.90 -29.97 32.69
C GLU A 6 36.53 -28.99 31.58
N VAL A 7 35.81 -29.47 30.56
CA VAL A 7 35.38 -28.61 29.46
C VAL A 7 34.25 -27.67 29.91
N ALA A 8 33.43 -28.07 30.87
CA ALA A 8 32.44 -27.18 31.47
C ALA A 8 33.09 -26.00 32.23
N GLN A 9 34.20 -26.24 32.94
CA GLN A 9 35.00 -25.17 33.55
C GLN A 9 35.65 -24.26 32.51
N LEU A 10 36.17 -24.81 31.41
CA LEU A 10 36.79 -24.03 30.33
C LEU A 10 35.83 -23.00 29.71
N PHE A 11 34.55 -23.35 29.58
CA PHE A 11 33.52 -22.50 28.96
C PHE A 11 32.60 -21.81 29.97
N ASP A 12 32.94 -21.83 31.27
CA ASP A 12 32.14 -21.24 32.36
C ASP A 12 30.65 -21.66 32.30
N CYS A 13 30.42 -22.96 32.10
CA CYS A 13 29.11 -23.57 31.94
C CYS A 13 28.89 -24.67 32.97
N THR A 14 27.64 -25.01 33.25
CA THR A 14 27.36 -26.20 34.09
C THR A 14 27.64 -27.49 33.31
N PRO A 15 28.18 -28.55 33.95
CA PRO A 15 28.42 -29.84 33.28
C PRO A 15 27.16 -30.45 32.64
N SER A 16 25.98 -30.16 33.21
CA SER A 16 24.68 -30.55 32.65
C SER A 16 24.38 -29.83 31.32
N THR A 17 24.70 -28.55 31.21
CA THR A 17 24.56 -27.77 29.96
C THR A 17 25.48 -28.33 28.88
N PHE A 18 26.72 -28.63 29.25
CA PHE A 18 27.70 -29.22 28.35
C PHE A 18 27.27 -30.60 27.84
N ARG A 19 26.91 -31.54 28.74
CA ARG A 19 26.38 -32.87 28.36
C ARG A 19 25.15 -32.77 27.46
N ARG A 20 24.29 -31.76 27.64
CA ARG A 20 23.11 -31.53 26.79
C ARG A 20 23.50 -31.04 25.39
N ILE A 21 24.48 -30.14 25.28
CA ILE A 21 25.01 -29.66 24.00
C ILE A 21 25.71 -30.81 23.27
N TRP A 22 26.54 -31.59 23.96
CA TRP A 22 27.26 -32.73 23.40
C TRP A 22 26.31 -33.81 22.85
N ARG A 23 25.27 -34.19 23.61
CA ARG A 23 24.20 -35.10 23.12
C ARG A 23 23.43 -34.56 21.91
N ARG A 24 23.41 -33.24 21.72
CA ARG A 24 22.77 -32.62 20.54
C ARG A 24 23.71 -32.61 19.35
N ALA A 25 25.00 -32.37 19.60
CA ALA A 25 26.04 -32.37 18.58
C ALA A 25 26.35 -33.79 18.08
N SER A 26 26.16 -34.82 18.90
CA SER A 26 26.43 -36.22 18.54
C SER A 26 25.63 -36.68 17.33
N VAL A 27 26.34 -37.27 16.36
CA VAL A 27 25.79 -37.81 15.11
C VAL A 27 26.12 -39.29 15.01
N SER A 28 25.23 -40.09 14.41
CA SER A 28 25.51 -41.49 14.05
C SER A 28 26.54 -41.54 12.92
N LEU A 29 27.68 -42.17 13.14
CA LEU A 29 28.83 -42.25 12.22
C LEU A 29 28.60 -43.11 10.96
N SER A 30 27.37 -43.56 10.71
CA SER A 30 27.02 -44.45 9.58
C SER A 30 26.91 -43.73 8.22
N GLY A 31 27.03 -42.39 8.18
CA GLY A 31 26.86 -41.60 6.96
C GLY A 31 28.04 -40.67 6.67
N SER A 32 28.38 -40.54 5.39
CA SER A 32 29.41 -39.62 4.89
C SER A 32 29.04 -38.16 5.18
N LYS A 33 29.83 -37.54 6.07
CA LYS A 33 29.91 -36.09 6.35
C LYS A 33 28.65 -35.45 6.95
N THR A 34 28.49 -35.58 8.26
CA THR A 34 27.97 -34.46 9.07
C THR A 34 28.70 -34.45 10.42
N ILE A 35 29.65 -33.52 10.58
CA ILE A 35 30.59 -33.50 11.72
C ILE A 35 29.87 -33.12 13.03
N CYS A 36 28.76 -32.37 12.96
CA CYS A 36 27.90 -32.07 14.11
C CYS A 36 26.47 -31.70 13.67
N ARG A 37 25.48 -32.07 14.48
CA ARG A 37 24.09 -31.59 14.32
C ARG A 37 23.94 -30.17 14.85
N ASN A 38 22.94 -29.43 14.35
CA ASN A 38 22.67 -28.05 14.77
C ASN A 38 22.41 -27.95 16.29
N VAL A 39 23.28 -27.20 16.98
CA VAL A 39 23.24 -26.94 18.44
C VAL A 39 22.68 -25.57 18.80
N SER A 40 22.18 -24.81 17.82
CA SER A 40 21.68 -23.45 18.01
C SER A 40 20.48 -23.39 18.98
N GLN A 41 20.24 -22.18 19.52
CA GLN A 41 19.22 -21.96 20.53
C GLN A 41 17.81 -22.24 20.00
N ARG A 42 17.18 -23.30 20.54
CA ARG A 42 15.81 -23.73 20.16
C ARG A 42 14.69 -22.79 20.64
N LYS A 43 15.01 -21.72 21.39
CA LYS A 43 14.00 -20.72 21.77
C LYS A 43 13.43 -20.01 20.53
N LYS A 44 14.24 -19.78 19.49
CA LYS A 44 13.92 -18.94 18.31
C LYS A 44 12.65 -19.34 17.53
N SER A 45 12.10 -20.53 17.77
CA SER A 45 10.82 -21.01 17.20
C SER A 45 9.78 -21.42 18.25
N THR A 46 10.19 -21.55 19.52
CA THR A 46 9.39 -22.18 20.59
C THR A 46 8.91 -21.15 21.62
N CYS A 47 9.53 -19.98 21.68
CA CYS A 47 9.13 -18.90 22.57
C CYS A 47 8.11 -17.96 21.94
N GLY A 48 7.28 -17.35 22.79
CA GLY A 48 6.29 -16.34 22.41
C GLY A 48 4.85 -16.86 22.34
N ARG A 49 3.91 -15.91 22.23
CA ARG A 49 2.48 -16.22 22.19
C ARG A 49 2.11 -16.93 20.88
N LYS A 50 1.50 -18.12 20.99
CA LYS A 50 0.98 -18.86 19.84
C LYS A 50 -0.16 -18.08 19.18
N ARG A 51 -0.29 -18.20 17.85
CA ARG A 51 -1.37 -17.59 17.08
C ARG A 51 -2.69 -18.28 17.43
N LEU A 52 -3.69 -17.48 17.79
CA LEU A 52 -5.04 -17.97 18.10
C LEU A 52 -5.83 -18.26 16.82
N HIS A 53 -5.75 -17.37 15.82
CA HIS A 53 -6.53 -17.47 14.58
C HIS A 53 -5.62 -17.91 13.42
N LYS A 54 -5.46 -19.23 13.27
CA LYS A 54 -4.70 -19.80 12.13
C LYS A 54 -5.46 -19.73 10.82
N ASP A 55 -6.79 -19.85 10.87
CA ASP A 55 -7.68 -19.84 9.71
C ASP A 55 -8.15 -18.43 9.29
N LEU A 56 -7.44 -17.39 9.73
CA LEU A 56 -7.80 -16.01 9.46
C LEU A 56 -7.97 -15.71 7.95
N PRO A 57 -7.10 -16.18 7.04
CA PRO A 57 -7.31 -15.97 5.61
C PRO A 57 -8.62 -16.58 5.10
N LYS A 58 -8.96 -17.81 5.51
CA LYS A 58 -10.22 -18.48 5.12
C LYS A 58 -11.44 -17.71 5.64
N ARG A 59 -11.37 -17.18 6.87
CA ARG A 59 -12.44 -16.36 7.45
C ARG A 59 -12.63 -15.04 6.71
N ILE A 60 -11.53 -14.40 6.29
CA ILE A 60 -11.61 -13.18 5.46
C ILE A 60 -12.26 -13.50 4.11
N GLN A 61 -11.90 -14.62 3.46
CA GLN A 61 -12.50 -15.09 2.21
C GLN A 61 -14.02 -15.33 2.31
N ALA A 62 -14.50 -15.85 3.43
CA ALA A 62 -15.92 -16.13 3.64
C ALA A 62 -16.78 -14.85 3.76
N ILE A 63 -16.18 -13.73 4.16
CA ILE A 63 -16.90 -12.46 4.33
C ILE A 63 -17.12 -11.82 2.94
N PRO A 64 -18.29 -11.27 2.60
CA PRO A 64 -18.46 -10.52 1.34
C PRO A 64 -17.48 -9.34 1.26
N GLN A 65 -17.09 -8.90 0.07
CA GLN A 65 -16.06 -7.86 -0.05
C GLN A 65 -16.45 -6.48 0.51
N SER A 66 -17.74 -6.19 0.59
CA SER A 66 -18.23 -4.87 1.03
C SER A 66 -17.74 -4.46 2.43
N PRO A 67 -17.91 -5.27 3.49
CA PRO A 67 -17.34 -4.95 4.81
C PRO A 67 -15.80 -4.99 4.87
N ARG A 68 -15.12 -5.58 3.88
CA ARG A 68 -13.65 -5.66 3.87
C ARG A 68 -12.96 -4.37 3.44
N TYR A 69 -13.70 -3.31 3.10
CA TYR A 69 -13.08 -2.04 2.69
C TYR A 69 -12.44 -1.28 3.86
N TRP A 70 -13.04 -1.41 5.05
CA TRP A 70 -12.66 -0.65 6.23
C TRP A 70 -12.11 -1.62 7.27
N PHE A 71 -10.98 -1.26 7.87
CA PHE A 71 -10.32 -2.15 8.83
C PHE A 71 -11.21 -2.46 10.04
N CYS A 72 -11.97 -1.46 10.52
CA CYS A 72 -12.93 -1.64 11.61
C CYS A 72 -14.12 -2.51 11.20
N SER A 73 -14.66 -2.33 10.00
CA SER A 73 -15.78 -3.14 9.50
C SER A 73 -15.37 -4.59 9.33
N LEU A 74 -14.17 -4.84 8.80
CA LEU A 74 -13.58 -6.17 8.72
C LEU A 74 -13.39 -6.81 10.10
N ALA A 75 -12.89 -6.05 11.07
CA ALA A 75 -12.73 -6.53 12.45
C ALA A 75 -14.08 -6.92 13.07
N ASN A 76 -15.11 -6.10 12.85
CA ASN A 76 -16.47 -6.38 13.31
C ASN A 76 -17.04 -7.64 12.64
N SER A 77 -16.91 -7.79 11.32
CA SER A 77 -17.35 -8.99 10.59
C SER A 77 -16.60 -10.26 11.01
N LEU A 78 -15.37 -10.12 11.50
CA LEU A 78 -14.58 -11.22 12.04
C LEU A 78 -14.84 -11.47 13.54
N GLY A 79 -15.62 -10.61 14.22
CA GLY A 79 -15.81 -10.68 15.67
C GLY A 79 -14.51 -10.58 16.46
N MET A 80 -13.56 -9.74 16.00
CA MET A 80 -12.24 -9.59 16.63
C MET A 80 -11.94 -8.13 16.95
N PRO A 81 -11.14 -7.86 18.00
CA PRO A 81 -10.62 -6.52 18.24
C PRO A 81 -9.77 -6.02 17.06
N LYS A 82 -9.88 -4.72 16.78
CA LYS A 82 -9.10 -4.02 15.74
C LYS A 82 -7.59 -4.19 15.94
N SER A 83 -7.12 -4.10 17.19
CA SER A 83 -5.72 -4.27 17.57
C SER A 83 -5.20 -5.65 17.18
N THR A 84 -5.94 -6.69 17.55
CA THR A 84 -5.63 -8.08 17.18
C THR A 84 -5.52 -8.22 15.67
N LEU A 85 -6.51 -7.75 14.91
CA LEU A 85 -6.48 -7.83 13.45
C LEU A 85 -5.28 -7.08 12.84
N HIS A 86 -4.90 -5.93 13.41
CA HIS A 86 -3.75 -5.14 12.98
C HIS A 86 -2.42 -5.86 13.22
N ASP A 87 -2.27 -6.60 14.32
CA ASP A 87 -1.08 -7.43 14.55
C ASP A 87 -0.94 -8.53 13.49
N TYR A 88 -2.04 -9.16 13.07
CA TYR A 88 -2.03 -10.13 11.98
C TYR A 88 -1.69 -9.48 10.63
N PHE A 89 -2.15 -8.25 10.39
CA PHE A 89 -1.78 -7.48 9.19
C PHE A 89 -0.28 -7.16 9.16
N LYS A 90 0.30 -6.65 10.26
CA LYS A 90 1.73 -6.36 10.38
C LYS A 90 2.62 -7.58 10.21
N ARG A 91 2.11 -8.76 10.59
CA ARG A 91 2.78 -10.06 10.41
C ARG A 91 2.60 -10.65 9.01
N GLY A 92 1.92 -9.94 8.10
CA GLY A 92 1.74 -10.35 6.71
C GLY A 92 0.80 -11.54 6.51
N VAL A 93 -0.15 -11.77 7.43
CA VAL A 93 -1.12 -12.89 7.34
C VAL A 93 -2.18 -12.65 6.26
N PHE A 94 -2.45 -11.39 5.96
CA PHE A 94 -3.32 -10.94 4.88
C PHE A 94 -2.82 -9.58 4.38
N ALA A 95 -3.21 -9.20 3.17
CA ALA A 95 -2.68 -8.02 2.51
C ALA A 95 -3.78 -7.02 2.13
N LYS A 96 -3.33 -5.81 1.83
CA LYS A 96 -4.17 -4.72 1.36
C LYS A 96 -3.96 -4.54 -0.13
N TYR A 97 -5.03 -4.61 -0.91
CA TYR A 97 -4.96 -4.46 -2.36
C TYR A 97 -5.57 -3.12 -2.78
N SER A 98 -4.89 -2.41 -3.69
CA SER A 98 -5.40 -1.21 -4.33
C SER A 98 -5.99 -1.55 -5.68
N ILE A 99 -7.28 -1.27 -5.86
CA ILE A 99 -7.96 -1.41 -7.14
C ILE A 99 -8.09 -0.01 -7.74
N VAL A 100 -7.23 0.30 -8.71
CA VAL A 100 -7.14 1.61 -9.39
C VAL A 100 -7.49 1.43 -10.85
N LEU A 101 -8.46 2.21 -11.35
CA LEU A 101 -8.80 2.26 -12.76
C LEU A 101 -7.99 3.37 -13.44
N LYS A 102 -7.06 3.03 -14.33
CA LYS A 102 -6.23 3.98 -15.09
C LYS A 102 -6.72 4.08 -16.54
N PRO A 103 -6.84 5.30 -17.12
CA PRO A 103 -7.07 5.46 -18.55
C PRO A 103 -5.82 5.06 -19.34
N ALA A 104 -6.00 4.43 -20.50
CA ALA A 104 -4.90 4.02 -21.38
C ALA A 104 -4.40 5.20 -22.21
N LEU A 105 -3.08 5.42 -22.23
CA LEU A 105 -2.45 6.45 -23.06
C LEU A 105 -2.11 5.86 -24.43
N THR A 106 -2.82 6.29 -25.47
CA THR A 106 -2.56 5.85 -26.85
C THR A 106 -1.34 6.60 -27.42
N GLU A 107 -0.70 6.04 -28.45
CA GLU A 107 0.43 6.70 -29.14
C GLU A 107 0.10 8.11 -29.68
N PRO A 108 -1.06 8.37 -30.32
CA PRO A 108 -1.42 9.72 -30.73
C PRO A 108 -1.55 10.68 -29.53
N ASN A 109 -2.06 10.22 -28.38
CA ASN A 109 -2.14 11.05 -27.18
C ASN A 109 -0.75 11.48 -26.68
N LYS A 110 0.28 10.65 -26.88
CA LYS A 110 1.67 11.01 -26.54
C LYS A 110 2.21 12.09 -27.47
N VAL A 111 1.99 11.95 -28.78
CA VAL A 111 2.45 12.94 -29.78
C VAL A 111 1.80 14.30 -29.54
N CYS A 112 0.49 14.34 -29.28
CA CYS A 112 -0.20 15.60 -28.96
C CYS A 112 0.36 16.26 -27.70
N ARG A 113 0.62 15.48 -26.64
CA ARG A 113 1.23 15.99 -25.41
C ARG A 113 2.66 16.52 -25.64
N LEU A 114 3.45 15.85 -26.47
CA LEU A 114 4.80 16.28 -26.79
C LEU A 114 4.80 17.59 -27.59
N ARG A 115 3.93 17.71 -28.60
CA ARG A 115 3.78 18.95 -29.38
C ARG A 115 3.38 20.11 -28.47
N TRP A 116 2.36 19.92 -27.65
CA TRP A 116 1.93 20.93 -26.68
C TRP A 116 3.09 21.38 -25.77
N ALA A 117 3.89 20.43 -25.26
CA ALA A 117 5.04 20.77 -24.43
C ALA A 117 6.12 21.54 -25.19
N LEU A 118 6.37 21.22 -26.46
CA LEU A 118 7.33 21.92 -27.30
C LEU A 118 6.87 23.35 -27.66
N ASP A 119 5.57 23.54 -27.88
CA ASP A 119 4.99 24.86 -28.17
C ASP A 119 5.13 25.82 -26.98
N HIS A 120 5.27 25.30 -25.76
CA HIS A 120 5.51 26.08 -24.53
C HIS A 120 7.00 26.15 -24.16
N VAL A 121 7.92 25.85 -25.08
CA VAL A 121 9.36 26.07 -24.90
C VAL A 121 9.77 27.31 -25.69
N CYS A 122 10.28 28.31 -25.00
CA CYS A 122 10.79 29.55 -25.58
C CYS A 122 12.32 29.58 -25.51
N ASP A 123 12.98 30.06 -26.56
CA ASP A 123 14.41 30.34 -26.52
C ASP A 123 14.63 31.79 -26.03
N ARG A 124 15.34 31.96 -24.90
CA ARG A 124 15.82 33.27 -24.41
C ARG A 124 17.34 33.20 -24.32
N ASP A 125 18.03 34.10 -25.04
CA ASP A 125 19.50 34.21 -25.07
C ASP A 125 20.25 32.88 -25.38
N GLY A 126 19.70 32.07 -26.28
CA GLY A 126 20.29 30.77 -26.68
C GLY A 126 20.08 29.64 -25.67
N ALA A 127 19.32 29.88 -24.59
CA ALA A 127 18.88 28.86 -23.65
C ALA A 127 17.36 28.64 -23.76
N LYS A 128 16.95 27.37 -23.59
CA LYS A 128 15.55 26.96 -23.64
C LYS A 128 14.90 27.11 -22.28
N PHE A 129 13.82 27.88 -22.20
CA PHE A 129 12.98 28.08 -21.03
C PHE A 129 11.56 27.60 -21.33
N PHE A 130 10.80 27.27 -20.29
CA PHE A 130 9.36 27.11 -20.45
C PHE A 130 8.68 28.48 -20.47
N ASP A 131 7.56 28.59 -21.17
CA ASP A 131 6.68 29.75 -21.07
C ASP A 131 6.21 29.90 -19.60
N ASP A 132 6.24 31.13 -19.10
CA ASP A 132 5.82 31.45 -17.72
C ASP A 132 4.28 31.42 -17.58
N MET A 133 3.55 31.39 -18.71
CA MET A 133 2.10 31.21 -18.81
C MET A 133 1.28 32.27 -18.05
N TYR A 134 1.81 33.49 -17.89
CA TYR A 134 1.13 34.58 -17.18
C TYR A 134 -0.21 35.01 -17.82
N ASP A 135 -0.36 34.79 -19.13
CA ASP A 135 -1.57 35.06 -19.91
C ASP A 135 -2.46 33.82 -20.10
N THR A 136 -2.14 32.72 -19.40
CA THR A 136 -2.92 31.48 -19.49
C THR A 136 -3.80 31.29 -18.27
N LEU A 137 -5.09 31.07 -18.53
CA LEU A 137 -6.07 30.69 -17.51
C LEU A 137 -6.30 29.17 -17.61
N HIS A 138 -5.97 28.45 -16.55
CA HIS A 138 -6.17 27.01 -16.46
C HIS A 138 -7.58 26.73 -15.96
N VAL A 139 -8.42 26.17 -16.85
CA VAL A 139 -9.74 25.68 -16.51
C VAL A 139 -9.70 24.17 -16.40
N ASP A 140 -10.16 23.62 -15.27
CA ASP A 140 -10.35 22.18 -15.10
C ASP A 140 -11.81 21.86 -14.77
N GLU A 141 -12.34 20.86 -15.46
CA GLU A 141 -13.63 20.26 -15.14
C GLU A 141 -13.43 18.96 -14.39
N LYS A 142 -13.93 18.91 -13.16
CA LYS A 142 -13.75 17.78 -12.29
C LYS A 142 -15.07 17.19 -11.81
N TRP A 143 -15.28 15.93 -12.18
CA TRP A 143 -16.42 15.14 -11.72
C TRP A 143 -16.10 14.44 -10.38
N PHE A 144 -16.85 14.80 -9.35
CA PHE A 144 -16.82 14.12 -8.05
C PHE A 144 -17.95 13.10 -7.99
N PHE A 145 -17.58 11.83 -8.05
CA PHE A 145 -18.52 10.73 -7.90
C PHE A 145 -18.99 10.62 -6.45
N ILE A 146 -20.30 10.53 -6.25
CA ILE A 146 -20.89 10.25 -4.93
C ILE A 146 -20.36 8.92 -4.39
N THR A 147 -20.17 7.94 -5.29
CA THR A 147 -19.57 6.65 -4.94
C THR A 147 -18.06 6.65 -5.20
N ARG A 148 -17.26 6.22 -4.21
CA ARG A 148 -15.81 6.03 -4.38
C ARG A 148 -15.48 5.02 -5.49
N LEU A 149 -14.82 5.51 -6.55
CA LEU A 149 -14.35 4.70 -7.68
C LEU A 149 -13.32 3.66 -7.23
N GLN A 150 -12.31 4.12 -6.49
CA GLN A 150 -11.27 3.26 -5.93
C GLN A 150 -11.65 2.87 -4.51
N LYS A 151 -11.58 1.57 -4.23
CA LYS A 151 -11.74 1.05 -2.87
C LYS A 151 -10.61 0.06 -2.59
N LYS A 152 -10.13 0.09 -1.35
CA LYS A 152 -9.08 -0.81 -0.85
C LYS A 152 -9.76 -1.96 -0.14
N VAL A 153 -9.58 -3.19 -0.60
CA VAL A 153 -10.17 -4.40 -0.02
C VAL A 153 -9.07 -5.18 0.69
N TYR A 154 -9.33 -5.62 1.92
CA TYR A 154 -8.49 -6.62 2.58
C TYR A 154 -8.92 -8.02 2.13
N GLY A 155 -7.98 -8.79 1.62
CA GLY A 155 -8.21 -10.16 1.14
C GLY A 155 -7.17 -11.11 1.73
N ALA A 156 -7.51 -12.39 1.72
CA ALA A 156 -6.54 -13.42 2.02
C ALA A 156 -5.38 -13.42 0.99
N ILE A 157 -4.25 -13.98 1.39
CA ILE A 157 -3.10 -14.13 0.49
C ILE A 157 -3.50 -15.05 -0.67
N GLY A 158 -3.32 -14.58 -1.90
CA GLY A 158 -3.67 -15.33 -3.12
C GLY A 158 -5.16 -15.35 -3.48
N GLU A 159 -6.01 -14.64 -2.75
CA GLU A 159 -7.44 -14.56 -3.09
C GLU A 159 -7.69 -13.72 -4.34
N LYS A 160 -8.49 -14.25 -5.28
CA LYS A 160 -9.02 -13.47 -6.39
C LYS A 160 -10.14 -12.56 -5.86
N ILE A 161 -9.77 -11.33 -5.55
CA ILE A 161 -10.74 -10.30 -5.16
C ILE A 161 -11.60 -9.97 -6.39
N GLN A 162 -12.89 -10.33 -6.34
CA GLN A 162 -13.96 -9.85 -7.22
C GLN A 162 -13.74 -8.36 -7.53
N GLN A 163 -13.52 -8.09 -8.81
CA GLN A 163 -13.40 -6.74 -9.30
C GLN A 163 -14.82 -6.17 -9.39
N ARG A 164 -15.02 -4.96 -8.87
CA ARG A 164 -16.26 -4.24 -9.14
C ARG A 164 -16.23 -3.81 -10.60
N SER A 165 -17.16 -4.32 -11.38
CA SER A 165 -17.44 -3.85 -12.73
C SER A 165 -18.70 -2.98 -12.71
N CYS A 166 -18.70 -1.96 -13.55
CA CYS A 166 -19.89 -1.22 -13.93
C CYS A 166 -19.84 -1.13 -15.45
N LYS A 167 -21.00 -1.17 -16.13
CA LYS A 167 -21.06 -1.05 -17.59
C LYS A 167 -20.40 0.25 -18.08
N SER A 168 -20.60 1.34 -17.36
CA SER A 168 -19.99 2.63 -17.66
C SER A 168 -19.90 3.50 -16.41
N LYS A 169 -18.78 4.23 -16.24
CA LYS A 169 -18.65 5.23 -15.16
C LYS A 169 -19.64 6.38 -15.30
N HIS A 170 -20.22 6.58 -16.49
CA HIS A 170 -21.14 7.68 -16.76
C HIS A 170 -22.45 7.58 -15.98
N HIS A 171 -22.90 6.37 -15.61
CA HIS A 171 -24.14 6.14 -14.86
C HIS A 171 -24.00 6.32 -13.34
N LEU A 172 -22.81 6.57 -12.82
CA LEU A 172 -22.63 6.84 -11.40
C LEU A 172 -23.02 8.28 -11.10
N LEU A 173 -23.82 8.49 -10.06
CA LEU A 173 -24.12 9.84 -9.56
C LEU A 173 -22.83 10.61 -9.29
N LYS A 174 -22.75 11.80 -9.85
CA LYS A 174 -21.55 12.65 -9.87
C LYS A 174 -21.98 14.11 -9.92
N VAL A 175 -21.20 14.97 -9.26
CA VAL A 175 -21.35 16.43 -9.32
C VAL A 175 -20.14 16.98 -10.07
N MET A 176 -20.35 17.91 -10.99
CA MET A 176 -19.26 18.57 -11.71
C MET A 176 -18.88 19.85 -10.98
N PHE A 177 -17.57 20.07 -10.85
CA PHE A 177 -17.00 21.33 -10.41
C PHE A 177 -16.09 21.86 -11.53
N LEU A 178 -16.29 23.12 -11.87
CA LEU A 178 -15.42 23.88 -12.75
C LEU A 178 -14.51 24.73 -11.86
N THR A 179 -13.20 24.57 -11.99
CA THR A 179 -12.22 25.39 -11.29
C THR A 179 -11.40 26.15 -12.31
N ALA A 180 -11.17 27.43 -12.04
CA ALA A 180 -10.29 28.27 -12.83
C ALA A 180 -9.17 28.80 -11.95
N ASP A 181 -7.94 28.54 -12.36
CA ASP A 181 -6.72 29.00 -11.70
C ASP A 181 -5.77 29.64 -12.73
N VAL A 182 -4.94 30.57 -12.27
CA VAL A 182 -3.94 31.30 -13.04
C VAL A 182 -2.61 31.18 -12.30
N HIS A 183 -1.50 31.48 -12.97
CA HIS A 183 -0.19 31.51 -12.33
C HIS A 183 -0.17 32.52 -11.14
N PRO A 184 0.22 32.11 -9.92
CA PRO A 184 0.35 33.03 -8.78
C PRO A 184 1.36 34.14 -9.06
N ARG A 185 0.97 35.39 -8.85
CA ARG A 185 1.82 36.55 -9.18
C ARG A 185 1.64 37.68 -8.18
N TRP A 186 2.66 38.52 -8.08
CA TRP A 186 2.58 39.76 -7.33
C TRP A 186 1.62 40.73 -8.01
N ASP A 187 0.69 41.30 -7.25
CA ASP A 187 -0.18 42.39 -7.72
C ASP A 187 0.38 43.72 -7.22
N GLU A 188 0.93 44.51 -8.15
CA GLU A 188 1.48 45.84 -7.86
C GLU A 188 0.42 46.84 -7.39
N THR A 189 -0.86 46.62 -7.73
CA THR A 189 -1.96 47.54 -7.37
C THR A 189 -2.38 47.34 -5.93
N CYS A 190 -2.50 46.07 -5.50
CA CYS A 190 -2.89 45.72 -4.14
C CYS A 190 -1.69 45.61 -3.18
N GLY A 191 -0.47 45.48 -3.71
CA GLY A 191 0.74 45.27 -2.92
C GLY A 191 0.78 43.91 -2.23
N GLU A 192 0.13 42.90 -2.81
CA GLU A 192 -0.01 41.56 -2.24
C GLU A 192 0.21 40.47 -3.29
N TRP A 193 0.54 39.26 -2.86
CA TRP A 193 0.62 38.09 -3.74
C TRP A 193 -0.79 37.57 -4.05
N PHE A 194 -1.16 37.56 -5.33
CA PHE A 194 -2.34 36.84 -5.79
C PHE A 194 -2.04 35.34 -5.84
N ASP A 195 -2.88 34.54 -5.18
CA ASP A 195 -2.68 33.10 -5.02
C ASP A 195 -3.05 32.27 -6.27
N GLY A 196 -3.45 32.95 -7.35
CA GLY A 196 -3.79 32.35 -8.63
C GLY A 196 -5.22 31.81 -8.70
N LYS A 197 -5.99 31.82 -7.61
CA LYS A 197 -7.33 31.20 -7.61
C LYS A 197 -8.39 32.19 -8.08
N LEU A 198 -9.05 31.89 -9.19
CA LEU A 198 -10.19 32.71 -9.66
C LEU A 198 -11.50 32.24 -9.04
N GLY A 199 -11.70 30.92 -8.93
CA GLY A 199 -12.90 30.40 -8.33
C GLY A 199 -13.15 28.92 -8.60
N THR A 200 -14.15 28.39 -7.90
CA THR A 200 -14.67 27.04 -8.11
C THR A 200 -16.19 27.10 -8.09
N TRP A 201 -16.80 26.65 -9.16
CA TRP A 201 -18.25 26.66 -9.35
C TRP A 201 -18.75 25.22 -9.47
N HIS A 202 -19.90 24.92 -8.87
CA HIS A 202 -20.53 23.63 -8.99
C HIS A 202 -21.65 23.73 -10.03
N SER A 203 -21.77 22.72 -10.89
CA SER A 203 -22.95 22.54 -11.72
C SER A 203 -23.66 21.27 -11.29
N THR A 204 -24.94 21.41 -10.95
CA THR A 204 -25.81 20.28 -10.62
C THR A 204 -26.66 19.97 -11.83
N GLU A 205 -26.12 19.21 -12.78
CA GLU A 205 -26.99 18.53 -13.75
C GLU A 205 -27.55 17.26 -13.10
N ILE A 206 -28.84 17.28 -12.75
CA ILE A 206 -29.58 16.07 -12.45
C ILE A 206 -29.83 15.38 -13.79
N LEU A 207 -28.92 14.49 -14.21
CA LEU A 207 -29.17 13.59 -15.32
C LEU A 207 -30.18 12.53 -14.87
N SER A 208 -31.47 12.87 -14.93
CA SER A 208 -32.57 11.91 -14.89
C SER A 208 -32.49 11.06 -16.17
N TYR A 209 -31.85 9.91 -16.06
CA TYR A 209 -32.01 8.85 -17.06
C TYR A 209 -33.36 8.17 -16.78
N GLU A 210 -34.35 8.42 -17.65
CA GLU A 210 -35.49 7.52 -17.85
C GLU A 210 -35.03 6.17 -18.43
#